data_AF-A0A7C6ZBX5-F1
#
_entry.id   AF-A0A7C6ZBX5-F1
#
_cell.length_a   1.000
_cell.length_b   1.000
_cell.length_c   1.000
_cell.angle_alpha   90.00
_cell.angle_beta   90.00
_cell.angle_gamma   90.00
#
_symmetry.space_group_name_H-M   'P 1'
#
loop_
_entity.id
_entity.type
_entity.pdbx_description
1 polymer ?
#
loop_
_entity_poly.entity_id
_entity_poly.type
_entity_poly.pdbx_seq_one_letter_code
_entity_poly.pdbx_strand_id
1 'polypeptide(L)'
;MLKAEIVNPFLKAALSFLEEHLNMEVTRGQLRLDSSKCTSGEINVAIGVTGDAEGTVLYSMSERTAKSIASVLIGEPVPVFNALAESAIAEMGNIITGRAAFGLEEEGFRCRLSPPAIIAGRG
;
A
#
# COMPACT_ATOMS: atom_id res chain seq x y z
N MET A 1 11.76 13.26 -13.96
CA MET A 1 10.74 12.48 -14.69
C MET A 1 10.62 11.15 -13.97
N LEU A 2 9.41 10.73 -13.57
CA LEU A 2 9.21 9.46 -12.87
C LEU A 2 9.54 8.31 -13.83
N LYS A 3 10.53 7.49 -13.52
CA LYS A 3 10.93 6.36 -14.36
C LYS A 3 9.97 5.19 -14.15
N ALA A 4 9.59 4.51 -15.22
CA ALA A 4 8.75 3.32 -15.13
C ALA A 4 9.38 2.23 -14.24
N GLU A 5 10.72 2.14 -14.27
CA GLU A 5 11.56 1.30 -13.40
C GLU A 5 11.27 1.49 -11.91
N ILE A 6 10.89 2.70 -11.48
CA ILE A 6 10.57 2.97 -10.07
C ILE A 6 9.15 2.53 -9.73
N VAL A 7 8.21 2.62 -10.67
CA VAL A 7 6.77 2.36 -10.43
C VAL A 7 6.43 0.88 -10.51
N ASN A 8 7.05 0.15 -11.44
CA ASN A 8 6.73 -1.24 -11.71
C ASN A 8 6.91 -2.17 -10.50
N PRO A 9 7.97 -2.05 -9.67
CA PRO A 9 8.12 -2.85 -8.46
C PRO A 9 6.94 -2.71 -7.50
N PHE A 10 6.41 -1.50 -7.30
CA PHE A 10 5.24 -1.28 -6.44
C PHE A 10 3.98 -1.92 -7.00
N LEU A 11 3.74 -1.79 -8.31
CA LEU A 11 2.59 -2.40 -8.96
C LEU A 11 2.64 -3.93 -8.84
N LYS A 12 3.80 -4.53 -9.13
CA LYS A 12 3.99 -5.98 -9.02
C LYS A 12 3.80 -6.46 -7.59
N ALA A 13 4.44 -5.79 -6.62
CA ALA A 13 4.33 -6.14 -5.21
C ALA A 13 2.88 -6.07 -4.68
N ALA A 14 2.14 -5.03 -5.07
CA ALA A 14 0.74 -4.86 -4.66
C ALA A 14 -0.14 -5.95 -5.27
N LEU A 15 -0.01 -6.22 -6.57
CA LEU A 15 -0.79 -7.27 -7.24
C LEU A 15 -0.52 -8.64 -6.62
N SER A 16 0.75 -9.03 -6.47
CA SER A 16 1.11 -10.32 -5.86
C SER A 16 0.59 -10.45 -4.43
N PHE A 17 0.73 -9.40 -3.60
CA PHE A 17 0.19 -9.45 -2.23
C PHE A 17 -1.33 -9.66 -2.22
N LEU A 18 -2.07 -8.91 -3.04
CA LEU A 18 -3.53 -8.99 -3.07
C LEU A 18 -3.99 -10.35 -3.61
N GLU A 19 -3.36 -10.88 -4.66
CA GLU A 19 -3.66 -12.20 -5.22
C GLU A 19 -3.35 -13.33 -4.23
N GLU A 20 -2.22 -13.26 -3.52
CA GLU A 20 -1.80 -14.25 -2.52
C GLU A 20 -2.74 -14.33 -1.32
N HIS A 21 -3.25 -13.18 -0.84
CA HIS A 21 -3.99 -13.12 0.41
C HIS A 21 -5.49 -13.07 0.22
N LEU A 22 -5.99 -12.35 -0.78
CA LEU A 22 -7.43 -12.05 -0.87
C LEU A 22 -8.23 -13.11 -1.62
N ASN A 23 -7.60 -14.11 -2.23
CA ASN A 23 -8.26 -15.18 -3.00
C ASN A 23 -9.34 -14.64 -3.96
N MET A 24 -9.08 -13.49 -4.58
CA MET A 24 -9.99 -12.80 -5.48
C MET A 24 -9.25 -12.33 -6.72
N GLU A 25 -9.99 -12.14 -7.81
CA GLU A 25 -9.44 -11.58 -9.02
C GLU A 25 -9.13 -10.10 -8.81
N VAL A 26 -7.86 -9.73 -8.99
CA VAL A 26 -7.39 -8.35 -8.86
C VAL A 26 -7.18 -7.78 -10.25
N THR A 27 -8.02 -6.81 -10.63
CA THR A 27 -7.86 -6.10 -11.90
C THR A 27 -7.18 -4.75 -11.68
N ARG A 28 -6.04 -4.53 -12.33
CA ARG A 28 -5.37 -3.22 -12.31
C ARG A 28 -6.12 -2.21 -13.16
N GLY A 29 -6.41 -1.04 -12.58
CA GLY A 29 -6.95 0.12 -13.31
C GLY A 29 -5.91 0.81 -14.21
N GLN A 30 -6.32 1.90 -14.85
CA GLN A 30 -5.42 2.70 -15.70
C GLN A 30 -4.42 3.47 -14.83
N LEU A 31 -3.13 3.37 -15.17
CA LEU A 31 -2.08 4.18 -14.54
C LEU A 31 -2.23 5.64 -14.99
N ARG A 32 -2.22 6.57 -14.03
CA ARG A 32 -2.34 8.01 -14.28
C ARG A 32 -1.37 8.77 -13.39
N LEU A 33 -0.87 9.88 -13.89
CA LEU A 33 -0.25 10.89 -13.05
C LEU A 33 -1.37 11.71 -12.41
N ASP A 34 -1.46 11.66 -11.10
CA ASP A 34 -2.40 12.49 -10.35
C ASP A 34 -1.67 13.74 -9.83
N SER A 35 -2.23 14.91 -10.13
CA SER A 35 -1.77 16.20 -9.62
C SER A 35 -2.61 16.68 -8.43
N SER A 36 -3.64 15.93 -8.06
CA SER A 36 -4.44 16.20 -6.88
C SER A 36 -3.58 16.02 -5.62
N LYS A 37 -3.80 16.90 -4.63
CA LYS A 37 -3.15 16.81 -3.31
C LYS A 37 -4.03 16.08 -2.29
N CYS A 38 -5.09 15.40 -2.75
CA CYS A 38 -6.11 14.85 -1.89
C CYS A 38 -6.30 13.38 -2.19
N THR A 39 -6.32 12.57 -1.14
CA THR A 39 -6.80 11.20 -1.24
C THR A 39 -8.29 11.17 -1.01
N SER A 40 -9.01 10.35 -1.77
CA SER A 40 -10.45 10.11 -1.60
C SER A 40 -10.73 8.96 -0.64
N GLY A 41 -9.69 8.32 -0.09
CA GLY A 41 -9.81 7.16 0.80
C GLY A 41 -10.12 7.58 2.24
N GLU A 42 -11.02 6.85 2.88
CA GLU A 42 -11.32 6.98 4.31
C GLU A 42 -10.18 6.46 5.19
N ILE A 43 -9.42 5.48 4.68
CA ILE A 43 -8.24 4.90 5.32
C ILE A 43 -7.06 5.02 4.36
N ASN A 44 -5.96 5.58 4.85
CA ASN A 44 -4.74 5.77 4.09
C ASN A 44 -3.53 5.22 4.87
N VAL A 45 -2.69 4.45 4.20
CA VAL A 45 -1.39 4.01 4.72
C VAL A 45 -0.28 4.76 3.98
N ALA A 46 0.52 5.52 4.72
CA ALA A 46 1.63 6.27 4.18
C ALA A 46 2.97 5.68 4.63
N ILE A 47 3.87 5.43 3.69
CA ILE A 47 5.23 4.96 3.96
C ILE A 47 6.21 5.85 3.22
N GLY A 48 7.15 6.43 3.96
CA GLY A 48 8.25 7.21 3.40
C GLY A 48 9.29 6.30 2.78
N VAL A 49 9.76 6.66 1.59
CA VAL A 49 10.89 6.04 0.90
C VAL A 49 11.98 7.08 0.77
N THR A 50 13.21 6.73 1.16
CA THR A 50 14.39 7.61 1.11
C THR A 50 15.60 6.87 0.54
N GLY A 51 16.57 7.59 -0.02
CA GLY A 51 17.76 7.00 -0.65
C GLY A 51 17.88 7.45 -2.09
N ASP A 52 18.09 6.49 -3.01
CA ASP A 52 18.20 6.79 -4.45
C ASP A 52 16.85 7.18 -5.09
N ALA A 53 15.75 6.76 -4.46
CA ALA A 53 14.41 7.27 -4.70
C ALA A 53 13.86 7.90 -3.41
N GLU A 54 13.22 9.05 -3.55
CA GLU A 54 12.63 9.79 -2.43
C GLU A 54 11.16 10.08 -2.70
N GLY A 55 10.31 9.82 -1.72
CA GLY A 55 8.90 10.11 -1.79
C GLY A 55 8.07 9.38 -0.74
N THR A 56 6.76 9.37 -0.96
CA THR A 56 5.80 8.67 -0.10
C THR A 56 4.97 7.73 -0.94
N VAL A 57 4.89 6.48 -0.50
CA VAL A 57 3.98 5.48 -1.04
C VAL A 57 2.69 5.56 -0.23
N LEU A 58 1.57 5.68 -0.93
CA LEU A 58 0.27 5.91 -0.32
C LEU A 58 -0.73 4.86 -0.79
N TYR A 59 -1.29 4.13 0.16
CA TYR A 59 -2.36 3.15 -0.07
C TYR A 59 -3.66 3.72 0.44
N SER A 60 -4.54 4.15 -0.47
CA SER A 60 -5.83 4.74 -0.14
C SER A 60 -6.97 3.78 -0.44
N MET A 61 -7.89 3.60 0.51
CA MET A 61 -9.04 2.71 0.34
C MET A 61 -10.24 3.19 1.17
N SER A 62 -11.42 2.66 0.85
CA SER A 62 -12.59 2.84 1.72
C SER A 62 -12.43 2.09 3.03
N GLU A 63 -13.13 2.50 4.09
CA GLU A 63 -13.13 1.76 5.36
C GLU A 63 -13.68 0.35 5.17
N ARG A 64 -14.67 0.18 4.28
CA ARG A 64 -15.21 -1.13 3.91
C ARG A 64 -14.11 -2.04 3.35
N THR A 65 -13.33 -1.54 2.40
CA THR A 65 -12.21 -2.29 1.80
C THR A 65 -11.16 -2.62 2.85
N ALA A 66 -10.79 -1.65 3.69
CA ALA A 66 -9.82 -1.86 4.76
C ALA A 66 -10.28 -2.97 5.73
N LYS A 67 -11.54 -2.97 6.16
CA LYS A 67 -12.10 -4.02 7.02
C LYS A 67 -12.13 -5.38 6.34
N SER A 68 -12.48 -5.45 5.06
CA SER A 68 -12.47 -6.71 4.30
C SER A 68 -11.06 -7.29 4.19
N ILE A 69 -10.06 -6.47 3.87
CA ILE A 69 -8.65 -6.91 3.82
C ILE A 69 -8.19 -7.33 5.22
N ALA A 70 -8.42 -6.50 6.24
CA ALA A 70 -8.04 -6.83 7.62
C ALA A 70 -8.67 -8.14 8.10
N SER A 71 -9.93 -8.41 7.76
CA SER A 71 -10.60 -9.66 8.13
C SER A 71 -9.89 -10.89 7.57
N VAL A 72 -9.38 -10.79 6.35
CA VAL A 72 -8.63 -11.88 5.71
C VAL A 72 -7.26 -12.06 6.36
N LEU A 73 -6.55 -10.95 6.65
CA LEU A 73 -5.23 -11.00 7.25
C LEU A 73 -5.26 -11.49 8.71
N ILE A 74 -6.29 -11.12 9.47
CA ILE A 74 -6.48 -11.55 10.86
C ILE A 74 -7.06 -12.97 10.91
N GLY A 75 -7.87 -13.36 9.91
CA GLY A 75 -8.56 -14.65 9.87
C GLY A 75 -9.91 -14.67 10.57
N GLU A 76 -10.45 -13.51 10.96
CA GLU A 76 -11.77 -13.37 11.59
C GLU A 76 -12.51 -12.12 11.10
N PRO A 77 -13.85 -12.05 11.22
CA PRO A 77 -14.61 -10.88 10.77
C PRO A 77 -14.25 -9.61 11.54
N VAL A 78 -13.99 -8.52 10.81
CA VAL A 78 -13.73 -7.18 11.35
C VAL A 78 -14.94 -6.26 11.10
N PRO A 79 -15.89 -6.15 12.05
CA PRO A 79 -17.08 -5.28 11.87
C PRO A 79 -16.75 -3.79 11.99
N VAL A 80 -15.74 -3.46 12.78
CA VAL A 80 -15.30 -2.09 13.11
C VAL A 80 -13.82 -1.95 12.83
N PHE A 81 -13.41 -0.82 12.25
CA PHE A 81 -12.01 -0.50 12.06
C PHE A 81 -11.39 -0.08 13.40
N ASN A 82 -10.89 -1.05 14.16
CA ASN A 82 -10.25 -0.87 15.46
C ASN A 82 -8.72 -0.95 15.35
N ALA A 83 -8.01 -0.84 16.48
CA ALA A 83 -6.54 -0.88 16.50
C ALA A 83 -5.93 -2.17 15.90
N LEU A 84 -6.63 -3.30 15.98
CA LEU A 84 -6.18 -4.55 15.38
C LEU A 84 -6.30 -4.49 13.85
N ALA A 85 -7.43 -3.99 13.34
CA ALA A 85 -7.63 -3.76 11.90
C ALA A 85 -6.64 -2.73 11.35
N GLU A 86 -6.37 -1.66 12.10
CA GLU A 86 -5.37 -0.66 11.79
C GLU A 86 -3.98 -1.27 11.66
N SER A 87 -3.59 -2.10 12.64
CA SER A 87 -2.30 -2.80 12.62
C SER A 87 -2.18 -3.75 11.43
N ALA A 88 -3.23 -4.50 11.10
CA ALA A 88 -3.24 -5.40 9.93
C ALA A 88 -3.08 -4.63 8.61
N ILE A 89 -3.71 -3.47 8.48
CA ILE A 89 -3.61 -2.62 7.28
C ILE A 89 -2.26 -1.90 7.21
N ALA A 90 -1.70 -1.48 8.34
CA ALA A 90 -0.34 -0.95 8.41
C ALA A 90 0.68 -2.01 7.96
N GLU A 91 0.51 -3.25 8.42
CA GLU A 91 1.36 -4.37 8.05
C GLU A 91 1.24 -4.72 6.56
N MET A 92 0.05 -4.69 5.99
CA MET A 92 -0.12 -4.80 4.53
C MET A 92 0.73 -3.76 3.79
N GLY A 93 0.62 -2.47 4.16
CA GLY A 93 1.39 -1.42 3.52
C GLY A 93 2.89 -1.66 3.62
N ASN A 94 3.34 -2.08 4.81
CA ASN A 94 4.74 -2.37 5.08
C ASN A 94 5.26 -3.55 4.24
N ILE A 95 4.51 -4.65 4.15
CA ILE A 95 4.86 -5.83 3.34
C ILE A 95 4.94 -5.46 1.86
N ILE A 96 3.93 -4.78 1.32
CA ILE A 96 3.92 -4.40 -0.11
C ILE A 96 5.10 -3.48 -0.41
N THR A 97 5.34 -2.47 0.44
CA THR A 97 6.43 -1.52 0.24
C THR A 97 7.79 -2.18 0.39
N GLY A 98 7.95 -3.11 1.34
CA GLY A 98 9.18 -3.90 1.51
C GLY A 98 9.50 -4.76 0.29
N ARG A 99 8.50 -5.46 -0.26
CA ARG A 99 8.65 -6.24 -1.51
C ARG A 99 9.01 -5.34 -2.70
N ALA A 100 8.39 -4.16 -2.77
CA ALA A 100 8.71 -3.18 -3.81
C ALA A 100 10.13 -2.63 -3.68
N ALA A 101 10.59 -2.34 -2.44
CA ALA A 101 11.95 -1.90 -2.17
C ALA A 101 13.00 -2.96 -2.56
N PHE A 102 12.72 -4.24 -2.30
CA PHE A 102 13.56 -5.33 -2.79
C PHE A 102 13.65 -5.34 -4.33
N GLY A 103 12.51 -5.21 -5.02
CA GLY A 103 12.51 -5.11 -6.49
C GLY A 103 13.24 -3.86 -7.01
N LEU A 104 13.22 -2.75 -6.27
CA LEU A 104 14.02 -1.56 -6.59
C LEU A 104 15.52 -1.83 -6.44
N GLU A 105 15.93 -2.60 -5.43
CA GLU A 105 17.33 -2.99 -5.24
C GLU A 105 17.84 -3.86 -6.41
N GLU A 106 17.00 -4.74 -6.96
CA GLU A 106 17.32 -5.53 -8.17
C GLU A 106 17.55 -4.64 -9.40
N GLU A 107 16.85 -3.50 -9.48
CA GLU A 107 17.03 -2.47 -10.51
C GLU A 107 18.18 -1.48 -10.19
N GLY A 108 18.91 -1.71 -9.09
CA GLY A 108 20.07 -0.92 -8.69
C GLY A 108 19.77 0.30 -7.81
N PHE A 109 18.54 0.47 -7.31
CA PHE A 109 18.16 1.55 -6.41
C PHE A 109 18.18 1.11 -4.95
N ARG A 110 18.95 1.78 -4.10
CA ARG A 110 18.99 1.52 -2.66
C ARG A 110 18.05 2.46 -1.92
N CYS A 111 17.03 1.88 -1.32
CA CYS A 111 15.98 2.62 -0.61
C CYS A 111 15.84 2.17 0.84
N ARG A 112 15.46 3.10 1.72
CA ARG A 112 15.06 2.83 3.11
C ARG A 112 13.62 3.25 3.32
N LEU A 113 12.92 2.46 4.13
CA LEU A 113 11.50 2.66 4.44
C LEU A 113 11.33 3.25 5.84
N SER A 114 10.40 4.20 5.99
CA SER A 114 9.92 4.60 7.31
C SER A 114 8.90 3.58 7.84
N PRO A 115 8.63 3.57 9.16
CA PRO A 115 7.43 2.91 9.67
C PRO A 115 6.16 3.43 8.97
N PRO A 116 5.12 2.59 8.83
CA PRO A 116 3.85 3.01 8.26
C PRO A 116 3.13 4.00 9.19
N ALA A 117 2.50 5.00 8.59
CA ALA A 117 1.57 5.90 9.26
C ALA A 117 0.16 5.68 8.72
N ILE A 118 -0.81 5.50 9.61
CA ILE A 118 -2.23 5.39 9.24
C ILE A 118 -2.90 6.75 9.40
N ILE A 119 -3.64 7.16 8.38
CA ILE A 119 -4.55 8.29 8.43
C ILE A 119 -5.97 7.76 8.21
N ALA A 120 -6.75 7.75 9.29
CA ALA A 120 -8.16 7.35 9.27
C ALA A 120 -9.05 8.59 9.51
N GLY A 121 -9.96 8.85 8.59
CA GLY A 121 -10.87 9.99 8.67
C GLY A 121 -11.56 10.27 7.35
N ARG A 122 -12.73 10.90 7.42
CA ARG A 122 -13.40 11.45 6.24
C ARG A 122 -12.91 12.88 6.05
N GLY A 123 -12.31 13.13 4.89
CA GLY A 123 -12.00 14.49 4.42
C GLY A 123 -13.25 15.24 4.00
#